data_AF-A0A8C4DUG2-F1
#
_entry.id   AF-A0A8C4DUG2-F1
#
_cell.length_a   1.000
_cell.length_b   1.000
_cell.length_c   1.000
_cell.angle_alpha   90.00
_cell.angle_beta   90.00
_cell.angle_gamma   90.00
#
_symmetry.space_group_name_H-M   'P 1'
#
loop_
_entity.id
_entity.type
_entity.pdbx_description
1 polymer ?
#
loop_
_entity_poly.entity_id
_entity_poly.type
_entity_poly.pdbx_seq_one_letter_code
_entity_poly.pdbx_strand_id
1 'polypeptide(L)'
;MDGHEEERLCGKWRVACGLYSYNLRDVFTWRLLKTIVMGQVLSLLICGTAVSCQYLADAGVETPMLQSFLNYALLLLVYTTILSARKGERNILQILKTKWWKYLVMGLADVEANYAVVKAYQFTTLTSIQLLDCFVIPVLMVLSWFFLKTRYRLVHFVAVMVCLFGVGAMVGADILAGRNQGSTSDVVLGDGLVLLSAVLYAVSNVCQEYTVKNLSRVEFLGMMGLFGTLISGVQLAVLETRAVAAIKWDFHIAMLFALYVLCMYGLYSFMPVVVRMTSATAVNLSLLTADLFSLFCGLFLFHYTFSTLYIISFVVITLGFVMFNAVPTYSALPESSSSEDDPAATADTAESSSDRLLTADARLTETLTEVAAL
;
A
#
# COMPACT_ATOMS: atom_id res chain seq x y z
N MET A 1 2.79 5.73 58.22
CA MET A 1 3.71 4.90 57.41
C MET A 1 3.19 4.83 55.98
N ASP A 2 2.54 5.89 55.50
CA ASP A 2 1.62 5.82 54.35
C ASP A 2 2.11 6.63 53.14
N GLY A 3 3.18 7.43 53.29
CA GLY A 3 3.73 8.24 52.19
C GLY A 3 4.55 7.45 51.17
N HIS A 4 5.00 6.24 51.52
CA HIS A 4 5.93 5.47 50.67
C HIS A 4 5.21 4.51 49.69
N GLU A 5 3.91 4.26 49.87
CA GLU A 5 3.08 3.49 48.94
C GLU A 5 2.43 4.37 47.85
N GLU A 6 2.06 5.62 48.16
CA GLU A 6 1.53 6.57 47.16
C GLU A 6 2.58 6.95 46.10
N GLU A 7 3.86 7.12 46.48
CA GLU A 7 4.92 7.42 45.51
C GLU A 7 5.22 6.25 44.55
N ARG A 8 5.07 4.99 44.99
CA ARG A 8 5.22 3.82 44.10
C ARG A 8 4.05 3.67 43.13
N LEU A 9 2.84 4.04 43.53
CA LEU A 9 1.66 4.07 42.66
C LEU A 9 1.75 5.21 41.63
N CYS A 10 2.19 6.40 42.05
CA CYS A 10 2.41 7.54 41.16
C CYS A 10 3.56 7.30 40.15
N GLY A 11 4.61 6.60 40.57
CA GLY A 11 5.70 6.15 39.70
C GLY A 11 5.26 5.11 38.65
N LYS A 12 4.37 4.18 39.01
CA LYS A 12 3.78 3.22 38.06
C LYS A 12 2.83 3.89 37.06
N TRP A 13 2.08 4.89 37.48
CA TRP A 13 1.24 5.68 36.58
C TRP A 13 2.05 6.60 35.66
N ARG A 14 3.24 7.06 36.05
CA ARG A 14 4.16 7.75 35.13
C ARG A 14 4.72 6.86 34.02
N VAL A 15 4.86 5.56 34.24
CA VAL A 15 5.28 4.61 33.20
C VAL A 15 4.12 4.27 32.25
N ALA A 16 2.87 4.27 32.75
CA ALA A 16 1.68 4.15 31.91
C ALA A 16 1.34 5.45 31.14
N CYS A 17 1.74 6.60 31.68
CA CYS A 17 1.51 7.93 31.10
C CYS A 17 2.73 8.45 30.28
N GLY A 18 3.48 7.54 29.67
CA GLY A 18 4.45 7.87 28.60
C GLY A 18 3.79 8.23 27.27
N LEU A 19 2.45 8.28 27.22
CA LEU A 19 1.64 8.56 26.04
C LEU A 19 1.17 10.03 25.92
N TYR A 20 1.47 10.91 26.89
CA TYR A 20 0.75 12.19 27.03
C TYR A 20 1.57 13.47 26.84
N SER A 21 2.50 13.50 25.87
CA SER A 21 2.96 14.80 25.32
C SER A 21 3.68 14.62 23.98
N TYR A 22 2.99 14.08 22.98
CA TYR A 22 3.36 14.42 21.61
C TYR A 22 2.74 15.78 21.31
N ASN A 23 3.58 16.80 21.07
CA ASN A 23 3.13 18.07 20.51
C ASN A 23 2.29 17.76 19.26
N LEU A 24 0.96 17.87 19.34
CA LEU A 24 0.07 17.66 18.19
C LEU A 24 0.45 18.58 17.01
N ARG A 25 1.11 19.71 17.30
CA ARG A 25 1.64 20.66 16.33
C ARG A 25 2.89 20.16 15.59
N ASP A 26 3.70 19.30 16.20
CA ASP A 26 4.83 18.61 15.54
C ASP A 26 4.37 17.33 14.81
N VAL A 27 3.32 16.67 15.31
CA VAL A 27 2.69 15.50 14.65
C VAL A 27 1.99 15.89 13.35
N PHE A 28 1.38 17.08 13.29
CA PHE A 28 0.70 17.59 12.10
C PHE A 28 1.67 18.24 11.09
N THR A 29 2.74 17.54 10.76
CA THR A 29 3.67 17.97 9.71
C THR A 29 2.94 17.95 8.35
N TRP A 30 3.23 18.91 7.46
CA TRP A 30 2.71 18.96 6.08
C TRP A 30 2.86 17.62 5.34
N ARG A 31 3.90 16.86 5.66
CA ARG A 31 4.15 15.48 5.19
C ARG A 31 3.04 14.51 5.58
N LEU A 32 2.57 14.54 6.84
CA LEU A 32 1.51 13.67 7.34
C LEU A 32 0.17 14.02 6.66
N LEU A 33 -0.15 15.31 6.53
CA LEU A 33 -1.34 15.75 5.79
C LEU A 33 -1.30 15.28 4.33
N LYS A 34 -0.16 15.47 3.65
CA LYS A 34 0.04 15.02 2.26
C LYS A 34 -0.15 13.51 2.14
N THR A 35 0.40 12.72 3.06
CA THR A 35 0.21 11.27 3.11
C THR A 35 -1.25 10.90 3.28
N ILE A 36 -1.96 11.58 4.18
CA ILE A 36 -3.38 11.31 4.41
C ILE A 36 -4.20 11.58 3.16
N VAL A 37 -4.03 12.75 2.57
CA VAL A 37 -4.73 13.14 1.33
C VAL A 37 -4.46 12.12 0.22
N MET A 38 -3.22 11.67 0.04
CA MET A 38 -2.87 10.67 -0.96
C MET A 38 -3.50 9.30 -0.69
N GLY A 39 -3.57 8.85 0.57
CA GLY A 39 -4.27 7.62 0.95
C GLY A 39 -5.78 7.71 0.69
N GLN A 40 -6.38 8.87 0.94
CA GLN A 40 -7.80 9.10 0.65
C GLN A 40 -8.08 9.16 -0.86
N VAL A 41 -7.18 9.74 -1.67
CA VAL A 41 -7.28 9.69 -3.13
C VAL A 41 -7.26 8.25 -3.64
N LEU A 42 -6.38 7.40 -3.11
CA LEU A 42 -6.36 5.97 -3.46
C LEU A 42 -7.67 5.26 -3.06
N SER A 43 -8.18 5.58 -1.88
CA SER A 43 -9.44 5.01 -1.39
C SER A 43 -10.64 5.43 -2.26
N LEU A 44 -10.64 6.67 -2.75
CA LEU A 44 -11.63 7.15 -3.72
C LEU A 44 -11.50 6.46 -5.08
N LEU A 45 -10.28 6.15 -5.53
CA LEU A 45 -10.08 5.38 -6.76
C LEU A 45 -10.64 3.95 -6.63
N ILE A 46 -10.41 3.27 -5.50
CA ILE A 46 -11.03 1.97 -5.20
C ILE A 46 -12.55 2.09 -5.13
N CYS A 47 -13.07 3.14 -4.49
CA CYS A 47 -14.51 3.39 -4.48
C CYS A 47 -15.07 3.54 -5.90
N GLY A 48 -14.36 4.27 -6.78
CA GLY A 48 -14.75 4.41 -8.19
C GLY A 48 -14.76 3.08 -8.95
N THR A 49 -13.79 2.19 -8.69
CA THR A 49 -13.78 0.84 -9.27
C THR A 49 -14.95 0.01 -8.75
N ALA A 50 -15.21 0.04 -7.45
CA ALA A 50 -16.32 -0.70 -6.83
C ALA A 50 -17.69 -0.25 -7.37
N VAL A 51 -17.92 1.06 -7.47
CA VAL A 51 -19.14 1.63 -8.04
C VAL A 51 -19.30 1.22 -9.52
N SER A 52 -18.22 1.29 -10.30
CA SER A 52 -18.24 0.88 -11.71
C SER A 52 -18.58 -0.62 -11.85
N CYS A 53 -17.97 -1.48 -11.03
CA CYS A 53 -18.27 -2.91 -10.99
C CYS A 53 -19.73 -3.17 -10.60
N GLN A 54 -20.27 -2.46 -9.60
CA GLN A 54 -21.65 -2.64 -9.17
C GLN A 54 -22.64 -2.33 -10.30
N TYR A 55 -22.47 -1.18 -10.98
CA TYR A 55 -23.33 -0.84 -12.13
C TYR A 55 -23.19 -1.84 -13.29
N LEU A 56 -21.99 -2.42 -13.48
CA LEU A 56 -21.77 -3.44 -14.49
C LEU A 56 -22.49 -4.75 -14.14
N ALA A 57 -22.48 -5.14 -12.86
CA ALA A 57 -23.20 -6.30 -12.34
C ALA A 57 -24.72 -6.09 -12.44
N ASP A 58 -25.23 -4.90 -12.10
CA ASP A 58 -26.65 -4.55 -12.25
C ASP A 58 -27.11 -4.58 -13.72
N ALA A 59 -26.20 -4.28 -14.66
CA ALA A 59 -26.42 -4.42 -16.10
C ALA A 59 -26.27 -5.88 -16.62
N GLY A 60 -25.99 -6.85 -15.74
CA GLY A 60 -25.80 -8.26 -16.06
C GLY A 60 -24.47 -8.59 -16.74
N VAL A 61 -23.46 -7.72 -16.62
CA VAL A 61 -22.13 -7.91 -17.20
C VAL A 61 -21.12 -8.20 -16.09
N GLU A 62 -20.97 -9.48 -15.79
CA GLU A 62 -20.00 -9.99 -14.80
C GLU A 62 -18.76 -10.52 -15.52
N THR A 63 -17.81 -9.63 -15.82
CA THR A 63 -16.52 -10.01 -16.45
C THR A 63 -15.31 -9.41 -15.73
N PRO A 64 -15.08 -9.78 -14.45
CA PRO A 64 -13.96 -9.29 -13.65
C PRO A 64 -12.57 -9.61 -14.23
N MET A 65 -12.41 -10.71 -14.99
CA MET A 65 -11.13 -11.02 -15.64
C MET A 65 -10.86 -10.09 -16.81
N LEU A 66 -11.90 -9.72 -17.58
CA LEU A 66 -11.79 -8.70 -18.62
C LEU A 66 -11.39 -7.33 -18.02
N GLN A 67 -12.06 -6.94 -16.93
CA GLN A 67 -11.74 -5.71 -16.19
C GLN A 67 -10.25 -5.67 -15.77
N SER A 68 -9.76 -6.74 -15.16
CA SER A 68 -8.36 -6.87 -14.73
C SER A 68 -7.39 -6.85 -15.92
N PHE A 69 -7.69 -7.59 -16.99
CA PHE A 69 -6.88 -7.63 -18.20
C PHE A 69 -6.73 -6.23 -18.83
N LEU A 70 -7.83 -5.48 -18.95
CA LEU A 70 -7.81 -4.12 -19.51
C LEU A 70 -6.92 -3.18 -18.69
N ASN A 71 -6.94 -3.29 -17.35
CA ASN A 71 -6.03 -2.53 -16.49
C ASN A 71 -4.57 -2.87 -16.77
N TYR A 72 -4.19 -4.15 -16.72
CA TYR A 72 -2.79 -4.54 -16.97
C TYR A 72 -2.35 -4.20 -18.40
N ALA A 73 -3.24 -4.35 -19.38
CA ALA A 73 -2.97 -3.97 -20.77
C ALA A 73 -2.73 -2.46 -20.90
N LEU A 74 -3.47 -1.61 -20.19
CA LEU A 74 -3.21 -0.17 -20.17
C LEU A 74 -1.88 0.16 -19.49
N LEU A 75 -1.55 -0.51 -18.37
CA LEU A 75 -0.22 -0.39 -17.75
C LEU A 75 0.90 -0.80 -18.72
N LEU A 76 0.70 -1.89 -19.48
CA LEU A 76 1.62 -2.36 -20.50
C LEU A 76 1.82 -1.30 -21.59
N LEU A 77 0.71 -0.80 -22.14
CA LEU A 77 0.73 0.19 -23.21
C LEU A 77 1.39 1.51 -22.82
N VAL A 78 1.32 1.91 -21.55
CA VAL A 78 1.94 3.17 -21.09
C VAL A 78 3.34 2.93 -20.54
N TYR A 79 3.49 2.15 -19.47
CA TYR A 79 4.76 2.04 -18.76
C TYR A 79 5.74 1.10 -19.45
N THR A 80 5.28 -0.01 -20.04
CA THR A 80 6.17 -0.93 -20.74
C THR A 80 6.66 -0.32 -22.06
N THR A 81 5.82 0.45 -22.77
CA THR A 81 6.27 1.18 -23.97
C THR A 81 7.27 2.28 -23.62
N ILE A 82 7.03 3.06 -22.56
CA ILE A 82 8.01 4.05 -22.05
C ILE A 82 9.32 3.37 -21.66
N LEU A 83 9.26 2.22 -20.98
CA LEU A 83 10.44 1.45 -20.57
C LEU A 83 11.18 0.84 -21.78
N SER A 84 10.45 0.49 -22.84
CA SER A 84 11.01 -0.03 -24.10
C SER A 84 11.64 1.09 -24.95
N ALA A 85 11.09 2.30 -24.91
CA ALA A 85 11.58 3.46 -25.64
C ALA A 85 12.80 4.12 -24.97
N ARG A 86 13.02 3.88 -23.67
CA ARG A 86 14.24 4.30 -22.97
C ARG A 86 15.46 3.58 -23.58
N LYS A 87 16.44 4.33 -24.07
CA LYS A 87 17.78 3.83 -24.42
C LYS A 87 18.73 4.00 -23.22
N GLY A 88 19.15 2.90 -22.59
CA GLY A 88 20.20 2.92 -21.54
C GLY A 88 20.51 1.54 -20.94
N GLU A 89 21.41 1.48 -19.95
CA GLU A 89 21.82 0.24 -19.23
C GLU A 89 20.70 -0.43 -18.41
N ARG A 90 19.49 0.15 -18.40
CA ARG A 90 18.27 -0.41 -17.78
C ARG A 90 17.17 -0.61 -18.82
N ASN A 91 17.54 -1.06 -20.02
CA ASN A 91 16.57 -1.45 -21.03
C ASN A 91 15.73 -2.63 -20.53
N ILE A 92 14.45 -2.67 -20.94
CA ILE A 92 13.52 -3.76 -20.59
C ILE A 92 14.09 -5.14 -20.87
N LEU A 93 14.80 -5.32 -22.00
CA LEU A 93 15.44 -6.58 -22.40
C LEU A 93 16.49 -7.06 -21.39
N GLN A 94 17.26 -6.15 -20.79
CA GLN A 94 18.29 -6.50 -19.82
C GLN A 94 17.65 -6.88 -18.48
N ILE A 95 16.61 -6.17 -18.06
CA ILE A 95 15.83 -6.49 -16.87
C ILE A 95 15.15 -7.85 -17.03
N LEU A 96 14.58 -8.11 -18.20
CA LEU A 96 13.96 -9.39 -18.54
C LEU A 96 15.01 -10.51 -18.56
N LYS A 97 16.21 -10.29 -19.08
CA LYS A 97 17.25 -11.33 -19.09
C LYS A 97 17.77 -11.69 -17.69
N THR A 98 17.90 -10.72 -16.78
CA THR A 98 18.53 -10.95 -15.47
C THR A 98 17.53 -11.24 -14.35
N LYS A 99 16.33 -10.64 -14.38
CA LYS A 99 15.41 -10.61 -13.23
C LYS A 99 13.95 -10.99 -13.56
N TRP A 100 13.65 -11.50 -14.76
CA TRP A 100 12.27 -11.82 -15.17
C TRP A 100 11.51 -12.68 -14.16
N TRP A 101 12.14 -13.73 -13.61
CA TRP A 101 11.47 -14.65 -12.68
C TRP A 101 10.91 -13.95 -11.44
N LYS A 102 11.60 -12.92 -10.91
CA LYS A 102 11.14 -12.18 -9.73
C LYS A 102 9.86 -11.40 -10.04
N TYR A 103 9.82 -10.76 -11.20
CA TYR A 103 8.65 -10.00 -11.67
C TYR A 103 7.51 -10.92 -12.11
N LEU A 104 7.82 -12.10 -12.63
CA LEU A 104 6.82 -13.10 -12.98
C LEU A 104 6.10 -13.61 -11.72
N VAL A 105 6.84 -13.98 -10.67
CA VAL A 105 6.25 -14.44 -9.39
C VAL A 105 5.41 -13.32 -8.75
N MET A 106 5.90 -12.08 -8.79
CA MET A 106 5.17 -10.91 -8.31
C MET A 106 3.87 -10.69 -9.08
N GLY A 107 3.93 -10.66 -10.42
CA GLY A 107 2.75 -10.50 -11.27
C GLY A 107 1.76 -11.65 -11.14
N LEU A 108 2.25 -12.88 -10.96
CA LEU A 108 1.40 -14.04 -10.69
C LEU A 108 0.69 -13.90 -9.34
N ALA A 109 1.41 -13.54 -8.27
CA ALA A 109 0.82 -13.34 -6.96
C ALA A 109 -0.27 -12.25 -7.00
N ASP A 110 -0.02 -11.14 -7.70
CA ASP A 110 -0.97 -10.04 -7.84
C ASP A 110 -2.23 -10.46 -8.61
N VAL A 111 -2.06 -11.09 -9.78
CA VAL A 111 -3.18 -11.53 -10.62
C VAL A 111 -4.00 -12.62 -9.93
N GLU A 112 -3.35 -13.60 -9.29
CA GLU A 112 -4.04 -14.65 -8.54
C GLU A 112 -4.73 -14.11 -7.28
N ALA A 113 -4.19 -13.09 -6.61
CA ALA A 113 -4.87 -12.42 -5.51
C ALA A 113 -6.19 -11.79 -5.96
N ASN A 114 -6.15 -11.04 -7.07
CA ASN A 114 -7.34 -10.44 -7.68
C ASN A 114 -8.37 -11.51 -8.10
N TYR A 115 -7.91 -12.61 -8.70
CA TYR A 115 -8.81 -13.70 -9.08
C TYR A 115 -9.42 -14.40 -7.85
N ALA A 116 -8.62 -14.69 -6.82
CA ALA A 116 -9.09 -15.40 -5.62
C ALA A 116 -10.15 -14.60 -4.86
N VAL A 117 -9.99 -13.27 -4.72
CA VAL A 117 -11.01 -12.43 -4.06
C VAL A 117 -12.27 -12.31 -4.91
N VAL A 118 -12.14 -12.13 -6.22
CA VAL A 118 -13.27 -12.11 -7.17
C VAL A 118 -14.07 -13.40 -7.06
N LYS A 119 -13.37 -14.53 -7.03
CA LYS A 119 -14.00 -15.85 -6.90
C LYS A 119 -14.66 -16.03 -5.53
N ALA A 120 -14.06 -15.50 -4.46
CA ALA A 120 -14.64 -15.59 -3.11
C ALA A 120 -16.02 -14.91 -3.00
N TYR A 121 -16.30 -13.84 -3.76
CA TYR A 121 -17.63 -13.21 -3.80
C TYR A 121 -18.76 -14.18 -4.19
N GLN A 122 -18.45 -15.27 -4.88
CA GLN A 122 -19.43 -16.29 -5.27
C GLN A 122 -19.72 -17.32 -4.16
N PHE A 123 -18.87 -17.42 -3.14
CA PHE A 123 -18.91 -18.47 -2.11
C PHE A 123 -19.09 -17.94 -0.68
N THR A 124 -18.87 -16.65 -0.43
CA THR A 124 -19.02 -16.03 0.89
C THR A 124 -19.73 -14.66 0.81
N THR A 125 -19.95 -14.04 1.95
CA THR A 125 -20.65 -12.74 2.08
C THR A 125 -19.69 -11.56 1.96
N LEU A 126 -20.19 -10.41 1.49
CA LEU A 126 -19.43 -9.16 1.44
C LEU A 126 -18.82 -8.79 2.80
N THR A 127 -19.60 -8.97 3.86
CA THR A 127 -19.20 -8.73 5.25
C THR A 127 -18.06 -9.67 5.69
N SER A 128 -18.08 -10.94 5.26
CA SER A 128 -17.00 -11.88 5.53
C SER A 128 -15.72 -11.46 4.80
N ILE A 129 -15.84 -11.12 3.52
CA ILE A 129 -14.70 -10.68 2.69
C ILE A 129 -14.02 -9.47 3.33
N GLN A 130 -14.77 -8.45 3.76
CA GLN A 130 -14.20 -7.26 4.39
C GLN A 130 -13.46 -7.57 5.70
N LEU A 131 -14.00 -8.44 6.56
CA LEU A 131 -13.31 -8.86 7.79
C LEU A 131 -12.05 -9.67 7.49
N LEU A 132 -12.13 -10.61 6.55
CA LEU A 132 -11.03 -11.49 6.23
C LEU A 132 -9.94 -10.78 5.43
N ASP A 133 -10.29 -9.81 4.58
CA ASP A 133 -9.30 -9.02 3.83
C ASP A 133 -8.41 -8.19 4.78
N CYS A 134 -8.94 -7.77 5.94
CA CYS A 134 -8.11 -7.14 6.98
C CYS A 134 -6.96 -8.02 7.48
N PHE A 135 -7.01 -9.34 7.26
CA PHE A 135 -5.91 -10.26 7.55
C PHE A 135 -4.65 -9.94 6.72
N VAL A 136 -4.78 -9.23 5.61
CA VAL A 136 -3.65 -8.71 4.82
C VAL A 136 -2.71 -7.87 5.70
N ILE A 137 -3.24 -7.10 6.68
CA ILE A 137 -2.45 -6.16 7.49
C ILE A 137 -1.47 -6.89 8.43
N PRO A 138 -1.90 -7.85 9.28
CA PRO A 138 -0.97 -8.68 10.05
C PRO A 138 0.07 -9.38 9.18
N VAL A 139 -0.35 -9.98 8.07
CA VAL A 139 0.55 -10.71 7.16
C VAL A 139 1.58 -9.75 6.55
N LEU A 140 1.16 -8.56 6.13
CA LEU A 140 2.05 -7.48 5.67
C LEU A 140 3.05 -7.07 6.74
N MET A 141 2.62 -6.89 8.00
CA MET A 141 3.54 -6.53 9.07
C MET A 141 4.62 -7.60 9.28
N VAL A 142 4.23 -8.88 9.29
CA VAL A 142 5.17 -10.01 9.43
C VAL A 142 6.11 -10.10 8.23
N LEU A 143 5.58 -10.03 7.01
CA LEU A 143 6.39 -10.08 5.79
C LEU A 143 7.34 -8.88 5.67
N SER A 144 6.88 -7.67 5.97
CA SER A 144 7.72 -6.46 5.98
C SER A 144 8.79 -6.52 7.06
N TRP A 145 8.51 -7.14 8.22
CA TRP A 145 9.53 -7.40 9.23
C TRP A 145 10.58 -8.40 8.75
N PHE A 146 10.16 -9.47 8.06
CA PHE A 146 11.09 -10.50 7.56
C PHE A 146 11.90 -10.05 6.34
N PHE A 147 11.26 -9.49 5.31
CA PHE A 147 11.88 -9.13 4.04
C PHE A 147 12.50 -7.73 4.02
N LEU A 148 11.82 -6.72 4.57
CA LEU A 148 12.29 -5.32 4.57
C LEU A 148 13.02 -4.95 5.86
N LYS A 149 13.05 -5.85 6.87
CA LYS A 149 13.62 -5.60 8.21
C LYS A 149 13.02 -4.36 8.87
N THR A 150 11.75 -4.07 8.60
CA THR A 150 11.05 -2.92 9.15
C THR A 150 10.90 -3.05 10.66
N ARG A 151 11.24 -2.00 11.41
CA ARG A 151 11.14 -1.98 12.88
C ARG A 151 9.82 -1.35 13.30
N TYR A 152 8.87 -2.17 13.74
CA TYR A 152 7.61 -1.70 14.30
C TYR A 152 7.73 -1.41 15.80
N ARG A 153 7.35 -0.20 16.20
CA ARG A 153 7.09 0.22 17.58
C ARG A 153 5.68 -0.19 18.02
N LEU A 154 5.45 -0.22 19.34
CA LEU A 154 4.16 -0.57 19.96
C LEU A 154 3.00 0.29 19.44
N VAL A 155 3.26 1.57 19.11
CA VAL A 155 2.28 2.49 18.52
C VAL A 155 1.66 1.94 17.22
N HIS A 156 2.44 1.26 16.36
CA HIS A 156 1.90 0.68 15.12
C HIS A 156 0.94 -0.47 15.38
N PHE A 157 1.24 -1.32 16.36
CA PHE A 157 0.33 -2.41 16.74
C PHE A 157 -0.97 -1.86 17.31
N VAL A 158 -0.89 -0.84 18.18
CA VAL A 158 -2.09 -0.18 18.72
C VAL A 158 -2.90 0.48 17.60
N ALA A 159 -2.24 1.17 16.66
CA ALA A 159 -2.90 1.78 15.51
C ALA A 159 -3.65 0.76 14.64
N VAL A 160 -3.03 -0.40 14.35
CA VAL A 160 -3.69 -1.49 13.62
C VAL A 160 -4.89 -2.02 14.38
N MET A 161 -4.77 -2.24 15.69
CA MET A 161 -5.91 -2.69 16.51
C MET A 161 -7.06 -1.69 16.51
N VAL A 162 -6.77 -0.38 16.53
CA VAL A 162 -7.78 0.68 16.41
C VAL A 162 -8.48 0.60 15.04
N CYS A 163 -7.75 0.44 13.94
CA CYS A 163 -8.36 0.28 12.62
C CYS A 163 -9.22 -0.99 12.51
N LEU A 164 -8.74 -2.12 13.02
CA LEU A 164 -9.49 -3.38 13.04
C LEU A 164 -10.79 -3.26 13.86
N PHE A 165 -10.76 -2.51 14.97
CA PHE A 165 -11.98 -2.20 15.72
C PHE A 165 -12.97 -1.36 14.90
N GLY A 166 -12.48 -0.39 14.13
CA GLY A 166 -13.30 0.42 13.22
C GLY A 166 -13.97 -0.41 12.13
N VAL A 167 -13.23 -1.34 11.50
CA VAL A 167 -13.79 -2.30 10.53
C VAL A 167 -14.80 -3.24 11.20
N GLY A 168 -14.50 -3.75 12.40
CA GLY A 168 -15.43 -4.57 13.17
C GLY A 168 -16.75 -3.85 13.45
N ALA A 169 -16.71 -2.56 13.76
CA ALA A 169 -17.90 -1.73 13.93
C ALA A 169 -18.67 -1.52 12.61
N MET A 170 -17.96 -1.42 11.47
CA MET A 170 -18.57 -1.28 10.14
C MET A 170 -19.32 -2.55 9.77
N VAL A 171 -18.69 -3.70 9.94
CA VAL A 171 -19.30 -5.00 9.65
C VAL A 171 -20.44 -5.31 10.63
N GLY A 172 -20.29 -4.91 11.90
CA GLY A 172 -21.39 -4.97 12.87
C GLY A 172 -22.61 -4.15 12.41
N ALA A 173 -22.39 -2.99 11.78
CA ALA A 173 -23.45 -2.18 11.20
C ALA A 173 -24.10 -2.87 9.99
N ASP A 174 -23.32 -3.52 9.13
CA ASP A 174 -23.83 -4.26 7.99
C ASP A 174 -24.72 -5.44 8.40
N ILE A 175 -24.32 -6.19 9.43
CA ILE A 175 -25.14 -7.26 10.00
C ILE A 175 -26.45 -6.70 10.56
N LEU A 176 -26.40 -5.58 11.29
CA LEU A 176 -27.57 -4.93 11.88
C LEU A 176 -28.53 -4.37 10.81
N ALA A 177 -27.98 -3.91 9.69
CA ALA A 177 -28.73 -3.42 8.54
C ALA A 177 -29.24 -4.57 7.63
N GLY A 178 -28.97 -5.83 7.97
CA GLY A 178 -29.38 -6.99 7.18
C GLY A 178 -28.64 -7.12 5.84
N ARG A 179 -27.45 -6.50 5.71
CA ARG A 179 -26.66 -6.45 4.47
C ARG A 179 -25.76 -7.68 4.26
N ASN A 180 -26.14 -8.84 4.79
CA ASN A 180 -25.47 -10.11 4.53
C ASN A 180 -25.79 -10.62 3.11
N GLN A 181 -25.49 -9.81 2.09
CA GLN A 181 -25.61 -10.17 0.69
C GLN A 181 -24.40 -11.05 0.31
N GLY A 182 -24.68 -12.23 -0.27
CA GLY A 182 -23.68 -13.19 -0.73
C GLY A 182 -24.21 -14.62 -0.68
N SER A 183 -23.49 -15.53 -1.33
CA SER A 183 -23.84 -16.95 -1.27
C SER A 183 -23.39 -17.56 0.06
N THR A 184 -24.21 -18.42 0.65
CA THR A 184 -23.83 -19.26 1.81
C THR A 184 -23.43 -20.67 1.36
N SER A 185 -23.37 -20.92 0.04
CA SER A 185 -22.90 -22.20 -0.50
C SER A 185 -21.38 -22.28 -0.33
N ASP A 186 -20.93 -23.16 0.56
CA ASP A 186 -19.52 -23.42 0.87
C ASP A 186 -18.72 -22.20 1.37
N VAL A 187 -19.25 -21.52 2.40
CA VAL A 187 -18.60 -20.38 3.08
C VAL A 187 -17.13 -20.67 3.43
N VAL A 188 -16.80 -21.89 3.85
CA VAL A 188 -15.42 -22.29 4.19
C VAL A 188 -14.48 -22.18 2.98
N LEU A 189 -14.95 -22.53 1.78
CA LEU A 189 -14.16 -22.40 0.56
C LEU A 189 -14.00 -20.92 0.19
N GLY A 190 -15.07 -20.13 0.31
CA GLY A 190 -15.01 -18.68 0.09
C GLY A 190 -14.03 -17.99 1.04
N ASP A 191 -14.16 -18.23 2.34
CA ASP A 191 -13.28 -17.68 3.37
C ASP A 191 -11.82 -18.13 3.16
N GLY A 192 -11.60 -19.40 2.79
CA GLY A 192 -10.27 -19.90 2.42
C GLY A 192 -9.66 -19.17 1.22
N LEU A 193 -10.47 -18.84 0.20
CA LEU A 193 -10.04 -18.04 -0.95
C LEU A 193 -9.70 -16.60 -0.57
N VAL A 194 -10.46 -15.98 0.34
CA VAL A 194 -10.15 -14.62 0.83
C VAL A 194 -8.82 -14.63 1.59
N LEU A 195 -8.59 -15.60 2.47
CA LEU A 195 -7.33 -15.70 3.20
C LEU A 195 -6.13 -15.93 2.26
N LEU A 196 -6.32 -16.76 1.22
CA LEU A 196 -5.31 -16.94 0.18
C LEU A 196 -5.03 -15.63 -0.57
N SER A 197 -6.07 -14.91 -0.96
CA SER A 197 -5.95 -13.59 -1.61
C SER A 197 -5.20 -12.61 -0.73
N ALA A 198 -5.56 -12.50 0.56
CA ALA A 198 -4.90 -11.62 1.52
C ALA A 198 -3.40 -11.93 1.65
N VAL A 199 -3.01 -13.22 1.69
CA VAL A 199 -1.58 -13.60 1.71
C VAL A 199 -0.89 -13.21 0.41
N LEU A 200 -1.51 -13.45 -0.75
CA LEU A 200 -0.92 -13.11 -2.05
C LEU A 200 -0.81 -11.59 -2.27
N TYR A 201 -1.82 -10.81 -1.89
CA TYR A 201 -1.75 -9.34 -1.88
C TYR A 201 -0.67 -8.84 -0.93
N ALA A 202 -0.53 -9.43 0.26
CA ALA A 202 0.53 -9.05 1.18
C ALA A 202 1.92 -9.30 0.57
N VAL A 203 2.12 -10.43 -0.10
CA VAL A 203 3.35 -10.73 -0.83
C VAL A 203 3.57 -9.73 -1.97
N SER A 204 2.56 -9.47 -2.81
CA SER A 204 2.63 -8.51 -3.92
C SER A 204 3.01 -7.11 -3.43
N ASN A 205 2.31 -6.62 -2.41
CA ASN A 205 2.52 -5.30 -1.82
C ASN A 205 3.90 -5.14 -1.16
N VAL A 206 4.41 -6.17 -0.47
CA VAL A 206 5.78 -6.18 0.10
C VAL A 206 6.83 -6.17 -0.99
N CYS A 207 6.62 -6.96 -2.05
CA CYS A 207 7.51 -6.98 -3.21
C CYS A 207 7.49 -5.64 -3.95
N GLN A 208 6.32 -5.01 -4.07
CA GLN A 208 6.15 -3.66 -4.60
C GLN A 208 6.91 -2.64 -3.75
N GLU A 209 6.77 -2.65 -2.42
CA GLU A 209 7.49 -1.73 -1.54
C GLU A 209 9.01 -1.88 -1.70
N TYR A 210 9.50 -3.11 -1.70
CA TYR A 210 10.92 -3.39 -1.92
C TYR A 210 11.39 -2.87 -3.29
N THR A 211 10.63 -3.14 -4.35
CA THR A 211 11.00 -2.77 -5.74
C THR A 211 10.98 -1.25 -5.91
N VAL A 212 9.97 -0.56 -5.38
CA VAL A 212 9.82 0.88 -5.54
C VAL A 212 10.83 1.67 -4.70
N LYS A 213 11.28 1.12 -3.56
CA LYS A 213 12.32 1.74 -2.72
C LYS A 213 13.74 1.49 -3.25
N ASN A 214 14.02 0.33 -3.85
CA ASN A 214 15.37 -0.02 -4.33
C ASN A 214 15.59 0.16 -5.85
N LEU A 215 14.53 0.09 -6.64
CA LEU A 215 14.53 0.17 -8.10
C LEU A 215 13.64 1.35 -8.54
N SER A 216 13.34 1.43 -9.82
CA SER A 216 12.52 2.52 -10.35
C SER A 216 11.04 2.16 -10.37
N ARG A 217 10.18 3.14 -10.07
CA ARG A 217 8.71 3.01 -10.19
C ARG A 217 8.28 2.58 -11.60
N VAL A 218 8.90 3.17 -12.63
CA VAL A 218 8.58 2.88 -14.04
C VAL A 218 8.96 1.44 -14.39
N GLU A 219 10.07 0.91 -13.86
CA GLU A 219 10.44 -0.49 -14.01
C GLU A 219 9.41 -1.41 -13.35
N PHE A 220 9.02 -1.14 -12.09
CA PHE A 220 7.99 -1.92 -11.41
C PHE A 220 6.69 -1.97 -12.24
N LEU A 221 6.19 -0.81 -12.68
CA LEU A 221 4.92 -0.72 -13.40
C LEU A 221 4.99 -1.33 -14.79
N GLY A 222 6.10 -1.14 -15.49
CA GLY A 222 6.31 -1.72 -16.81
C GLY A 222 6.41 -3.26 -16.77
N MET A 223 7.04 -3.81 -15.74
CA MET A 223 7.13 -5.26 -15.57
C MET A 223 5.80 -5.87 -15.09
N MET A 224 5.08 -5.17 -14.19
CA MET A 224 3.73 -5.55 -13.77
C MET A 224 2.74 -5.52 -14.92
N GLY A 225 2.76 -4.49 -15.76
CA GLY A 225 1.94 -4.42 -16.97
C GLY A 225 2.23 -5.58 -17.92
N LEU A 226 3.51 -5.89 -18.17
CA LEU A 226 3.91 -6.98 -19.06
C LEU A 226 3.45 -8.35 -18.57
N PHE A 227 3.88 -8.77 -17.37
CA PHE A 227 3.53 -10.09 -16.84
C PHE A 227 2.06 -10.17 -16.44
N GLY A 228 1.50 -9.11 -15.87
CA GLY A 228 0.08 -9.03 -15.54
C GLY A 228 -0.80 -9.23 -16.77
N THR A 229 -0.50 -8.57 -17.90
CA THR A 229 -1.26 -8.76 -19.15
C THR A 229 -1.16 -10.18 -19.68
N LEU A 230 0.03 -10.79 -19.63
CA LEU A 230 0.21 -12.17 -20.09
C LEU A 230 -0.60 -13.16 -19.26
N ILE A 231 -0.51 -13.07 -17.93
CA ILE A 231 -1.19 -14.01 -17.01
C ILE A 231 -2.70 -13.77 -17.04
N SER A 232 -3.15 -12.52 -16.89
CA SER A 232 -4.58 -12.18 -16.92
C SER A 232 -5.20 -12.44 -18.31
N GLY A 233 -4.44 -12.30 -19.40
CA GLY A 233 -4.91 -12.64 -20.75
C GLY A 233 -5.15 -14.14 -20.92
N VAL A 234 -4.28 -14.99 -20.37
CA VAL A 234 -4.50 -16.44 -20.33
C VAL A 234 -5.73 -16.78 -19.49
N GLN A 235 -5.87 -16.18 -18.31
CA GLN A 235 -7.05 -16.42 -17.45
C GLN A 235 -8.35 -15.96 -18.12
N LEU A 236 -8.36 -14.79 -18.76
CA LEU A 236 -9.48 -14.28 -19.54
C LEU A 236 -9.87 -15.26 -20.66
N ALA A 237 -8.87 -15.75 -21.41
CA ALA A 237 -9.08 -16.69 -22.50
C ALA A 237 -9.68 -18.03 -22.03
N VAL A 238 -9.28 -18.52 -20.85
CA VAL A 238 -9.73 -19.80 -20.31
C VAL A 238 -11.10 -19.69 -19.62
N LEU A 239 -11.32 -18.63 -18.83
CA LEU A 239 -12.46 -18.55 -17.91
C LEU A 239 -13.64 -17.77 -18.47
N GLU A 240 -13.40 -16.66 -19.16
CA GLU A 240 -14.45 -15.66 -19.46
C GLU A 240 -14.72 -15.45 -20.95
N THR A 241 -14.03 -16.13 -21.87
CA THR A 241 -14.22 -15.94 -23.33
C THR A 241 -15.68 -16.00 -23.76
N ARG A 242 -16.48 -16.91 -23.19
CA ARG A 242 -17.91 -17.03 -23.50
C ARG A 242 -18.74 -15.88 -22.93
N ALA A 243 -18.44 -15.46 -21.70
CA ALA A 243 -19.10 -14.35 -21.04
C ALA A 243 -18.82 -13.03 -21.78
N VAL A 244 -17.57 -12.80 -22.19
CA VAL A 244 -17.15 -11.63 -22.98
C VAL A 244 -17.84 -11.59 -24.34
N ALA A 245 -17.97 -12.73 -25.03
CA ALA A 245 -18.68 -12.81 -26.31
C ALA A 245 -20.19 -12.55 -26.19
N ALA A 246 -20.77 -12.78 -25.01
CA ALA A 246 -22.18 -12.54 -24.73
C ALA A 246 -22.49 -11.07 -24.36
N ILE A 247 -21.46 -10.23 -24.14
CA ILE A 247 -21.64 -8.82 -23.78
C ILE A 247 -22.29 -8.08 -24.95
N LYS A 248 -23.45 -7.47 -24.68
CA LYS A 248 -24.07 -6.50 -25.57
C LYS A 248 -23.41 -5.15 -25.34
N TRP A 249 -22.48 -4.79 -26.22
CA TRP A 249 -21.78 -3.52 -26.13
C TRP A 249 -22.74 -2.35 -26.34
N ASP A 250 -22.98 -1.61 -25.26
CA ASP A 250 -23.66 -0.33 -25.27
C ASP A 250 -22.69 0.78 -24.83
N PHE A 251 -22.98 2.02 -25.21
CA PHE A 251 -22.16 3.17 -24.84
C PHE A 251 -22.06 3.32 -23.31
N HIS A 252 -23.14 3.01 -22.59
CA HIS A 252 -23.14 3.03 -21.12
C HIS A 252 -22.15 2.01 -20.53
N ILE A 253 -22.17 0.77 -21.01
CA ILE A 253 -21.29 -0.31 -20.55
C ILE A 253 -19.82 0.01 -20.91
N ALA A 254 -19.57 0.52 -22.11
CA ALA A 254 -18.23 0.94 -22.52
C ALA A 254 -17.69 2.07 -21.62
N MET A 255 -18.53 3.04 -21.25
CA MET A 255 -18.16 4.12 -20.32
C MET A 255 -17.87 3.61 -18.91
N LEU A 256 -18.63 2.63 -18.42
CA LEU A 256 -18.36 1.99 -17.12
C LEU A 256 -17.02 1.23 -17.11
N PHE A 257 -16.72 0.49 -18.18
CA PHE A 257 -15.39 -0.13 -18.34
C PHE A 257 -14.28 0.92 -18.41
N ALA A 258 -14.47 2.00 -19.16
CA ALA A 258 -13.49 3.09 -19.25
C ALA A 258 -13.25 3.73 -17.87
N LEU A 259 -14.32 4.00 -17.11
CA LEU A 259 -14.21 4.54 -15.75
C LEU A 259 -13.45 3.57 -14.83
N TYR A 260 -13.82 2.28 -14.84
CA TYR A 260 -13.12 1.26 -14.07
C TYR A 260 -11.63 1.22 -14.40
N VAL A 261 -11.28 1.15 -15.69
CA VAL A 261 -9.88 1.06 -16.16
C VAL A 261 -9.10 2.32 -15.81
N LEU A 262 -9.70 3.51 -15.92
CA LEU A 262 -9.05 4.77 -15.53
C LEU A 262 -8.82 4.86 -14.02
N CYS A 263 -9.80 4.45 -13.20
CA CYS A 263 -9.66 4.41 -11.75
C CYS A 263 -8.59 3.41 -11.31
N MET A 264 -8.60 2.18 -11.87
CA MET A 264 -7.57 1.16 -11.59
C MET A 264 -6.19 1.60 -12.07
N TYR A 265 -6.06 2.15 -13.28
CA TYR A 265 -4.80 2.66 -13.78
C TYR A 265 -4.24 3.79 -12.89
N GLY A 266 -5.12 4.69 -12.45
CA GLY A 266 -4.79 5.72 -11.47
C GLY A 266 -4.29 5.09 -10.17
N LEU A 267 -5.01 4.10 -9.64
CA LEU A 267 -4.63 3.39 -8.43
C LEU A 267 -3.23 2.78 -8.55
N TYR A 268 -2.99 1.94 -9.57
CA TYR A 268 -1.68 1.30 -9.77
C TYR A 268 -0.56 2.31 -10.04
N SER A 269 -0.86 3.48 -10.61
CA SER A 269 0.10 4.56 -10.85
C SER A 269 0.46 5.33 -9.59
N PHE A 270 -0.54 5.72 -8.79
CA PHE A 270 -0.33 6.49 -7.57
C PHE A 270 0.12 5.61 -6.41
N MET A 271 -0.26 4.32 -6.40
CA MET A 271 0.00 3.42 -5.29
C MET A 271 1.50 3.33 -4.93
N PRO A 272 2.40 3.03 -5.90
CA PRO A 272 3.86 3.07 -5.69
C PRO A 272 4.37 4.40 -5.13
N VAL A 273 3.76 5.53 -5.52
CA VAL A 273 4.20 6.85 -5.06
C VAL A 273 3.97 6.98 -3.56
N VAL A 274 2.80 6.56 -3.10
CA VAL A 274 2.44 6.61 -1.67
C VAL A 274 3.23 5.59 -0.87
N VAL A 275 3.40 4.36 -1.39
CA VAL A 275 4.26 3.33 -0.75
C VAL A 275 5.69 3.84 -0.58
N ARG A 276 6.24 4.56 -1.57
CA ARG A 276 7.60 5.12 -1.47
C ARG A 276 7.71 6.17 -0.36
N MET A 277 6.67 6.96 -0.15
CA MET A 277 6.62 7.99 0.90
C MET A 277 6.31 7.43 2.29
N THR A 278 5.75 6.22 2.36
CA THR A 278 5.27 5.58 3.59
C THR A 278 5.73 4.12 3.65
N SER A 279 4.79 3.18 3.59
CA SER A 279 4.99 1.73 3.53
C SER A 279 3.75 1.06 2.92
N ALA A 280 3.89 -0.19 2.47
CA ALA A 280 2.75 -1.00 2.01
C ALA A 280 1.70 -1.17 3.12
N THR A 281 2.13 -1.30 4.37
CA THR A 281 1.23 -1.44 5.52
C THR A 281 0.41 -0.17 5.75
N ALA A 282 1.04 1.01 5.74
CA ALA A 282 0.34 2.30 5.90
C ALA A 282 -0.72 2.49 4.81
N VAL A 283 -0.37 2.13 3.58
CA VAL A 283 -1.24 2.16 2.43
C VAL A 283 -2.48 1.29 2.62
N ASN A 284 -2.30 0.01 2.97
CA ASN A 284 -3.43 -0.91 3.14
C ASN A 284 -4.34 -0.45 4.29
N LEU A 285 -3.76 0.14 5.34
CA LEU A 285 -4.53 0.75 6.42
C LEU A 285 -5.38 1.95 5.94
N SER A 286 -4.87 2.73 4.97
CA SER A 286 -5.67 3.80 4.34
C SER A 286 -6.78 3.26 3.46
N LEU A 287 -6.55 2.15 2.75
CA LEU A 287 -7.54 1.54 1.84
C LEU A 287 -8.77 1.01 2.59
N LEU A 288 -8.68 0.75 3.91
CA LEU A 288 -9.86 0.44 4.73
C LEU A 288 -10.92 1.55 4.69
N THR A 289 -10.54 2.80 4.42
CA THR A 289 -11.51 3.89 4.23
C THR A 289 -12.25 3.80 2.89
N ALA A 290 -11.73 3.06 1.92
CA ALA A 290 -12.39 2.82 0.64
C ALA A 290 -13.68 2.02 0.79
N ASP A 291 -13.70 1.03 1.69
CA ASP A 291 -14.90 0.23 1.98
C ASP A 291 -16.04 1.12 2.46
N LEU A 292 -15.73 2.08 3.35
CA LEU A 292 -16.68 3.06 3.82
C LEU A 292 -17.13 4.02 2.72
N PHE A 293 -16.22 4.50 1.86
CA PHE A 293 -16.61 5.34 0.72
C PHE A 293 -17.50 4.61 -0.25
N SER A 294 -17.20 3.35 -0.57
CA SER A 294 -18.05 2.51 -1.40
C SER A 294 -19.43 2.33 -0.77
N LEU A 295 -19.49 2.16 0.55
CA LEU A 295 -20.74 2.09 1.29
C LEU A 295 -21.52 3.41 1.26
N PHE A 296 -20.87 4.56 1.45
CA PHE A 296 -21.51 5.87 1.35
C PHE A 296 -22.06 6.13 -0.06
N CYS A 297 -21.28 5.84 -1.10
CA CYS A 297 -21.75 5.87 -2.48
C CYS A 297 -22.93 4.90 -2.68
N GLY A 298 -22.83 3.71 -2.10
CA GLY A 298 -23.91 2.73 -1.98
C GLY A 298 -25.20 3.35 -1.42
N LEU A 299 -25.08 4.11 -0.34
CA LEU A 299 -26.19 4.74 0.35
C LEU A 299 -26.85 5.87 -0.45
N PHE A 300 -26.05 6.70 -1.11
CA PHE A 300 -26.55 7.80 -1.93
C PHE A 300 -27.11 7.35 -3.28
N LEU A 301 -26.51 6.34 -3.91
CA LEU A 301 -26.89 5.88 -5.25
C LEU A 301 -27.94 4.77 -5.24
N PHE A 302 -27.96 3.92 -4.21
CA PHE A 302 -28.83 2.74 -4.11
C PHE A 302 -29.80 2.81 -2.91
N HIS A 303 -29.91 3.98 -2.25
CA HIS A 303 -30.85 4.26 -1.16
C HIS A 303 -30.78 3.28 0.03
N TYR A 304 -29.57 2.91 0.44
CA TYR A 304 -29.38 2.03 1.60
C TYR A 304 -29.72 2.69 2.95
N THR A 305 -29.99 1.87 3.96
CA THR A 305 -30.29 2.33 5.32
C THR A 305 -29.05 2.89 5.99
N PHE A 306 -29.17 4.10 6.53
CA PHE A 306 -28.07 4.79 7.19
C PHE A 306 -27.94 4.37 8.65
N SER A 307 -26.74 3.96 9.06
CA SER A 307 -26.39 3.72 10.46
C SER A 307 -25.29 4.66 10.91
N THR A 308 -25.45 5.25 12.10
CA THR A 308 -24.44 6.09 12.74
C THR A 308 -23.12 5.34 12.98
N LEU A 309 -23.17 4.00 13.07
CA LEU A 309 -21.98 3.15 13.22
C LEU A 309 -20.97 3.34 12.08
N TYR A 310 -21.41 3.62 10.85
CA TYR A 310 -20.49 3.86 9.73
C TYR A 310 -19.65 5.14 9.91
N ILE A 311 -20.24 6.21 10.47
CA ILE A 311 -19.49 7.43 10.81
C ILE A 311 -18.47 7.12 11.92
N ILE A 312 -18.88 6.37 12.94
CA ILE A 312 -17.99 5.99 14.04
C ILE A 312 -16.82 5.17 13.50
N SER A 313 -17.08 4.18 12.64
CA SER A 313 -16.06 3.40 11.94
C SER A 313 -15.10 4.27 11.13
N PHE A 314 -15.62 5.24 10.38
CA PHE A 314 -14.79 6.16 9.60
C PHE A 314 -13.82 6.96 10.48
N VAL A 315 -14.32 7.53 11.57
CA VAL A 315 -13.50 8.30 12.52
C VAL A 315 -12.45 7.41 13.18
N VAL A 316 -12.83 6.21 13.60
CA VAL A 316 -11.92 5.26 14.26
C VAL A 316 -10.82 4.78 13.30
N ILE A 317 -11.16 4.39 12.07
CA ILE A 317 -10.19 3.97 11.05
C ILE A 317 -9.24 5.12 10.71
N THR A 318 -9.77 6.33 10.52
CA THR A 318 -8.97 7.53 10.25
C THR A 318 -8.01 7.83 11.41
N LEU A 319 -8.48 7.73 12.66
CA LEU A 319 -7.65 7.94 13.83
C LEU A 319 -6.52 6.90 13.92
N GLY A 320 -6.81 5.62 13.69
CA GLY A 320 -5.80 4.58 13.65
C GLY A 320 -4.78 4.80 12.53
N PHE A 321 -5.22 5.21 11.34
CA PHE A 321 -4.34 5.54 10.23
C PHE A 321 -3.44 6.76 10.52
N VAL A 322 -3.98 7.81 11.14
CA VAL A 322 -3.20 8.97 11.61
C VAL A 322 -2.18 8.53 12.66
N MET A 323 -2.60 7.72 13.64
CA MET A 323 -1.73 7.19 14.69
C MET A 323 -0.58 6.34 14.10
N PHE A 324 -0.85 5.55 13.05
CA PHE A 324 0.16 4.76 12.38
C PHE A 324 1.22 5.62 11.67
N ASN A 325 0.80 6.72 11.02
CA ASN A 325 1.69 7.59 10.25
C ASN A 325 2.33 8.71 11.09
N ALA A 326 1.81 8.99 12.29
CA ALA A 326 2.39 9.95 13.23
C ALA A 326 3.80 9.53 13.69
N VAL A 327 4.10 8.23 13.66
CA VAL A 327 5.40 7.68 14.02
C VAL A 327 6.05 7.08 12.77
N PRO A 328 7.26 7.51 12.37
CA PRO A 328 7.93 6.92 11.21
C PRO A 328 8.27 5.44 11.42
N THR A 329 7.91 4.58 10.46
CA THR A 329 8.43 3.22 10.37
C THR A 329 9.85 3.26 9.82
N TYR A 330 10.84 2.83 10.59
CA TYR A 330 12.22 2.75 10.11
C TYR A 330 12.41 1.44 9.33
N SER A 331 12.67 1.54 8.03
CA SER A 331 13.10 0.42 7.19
C SER A 331 14.59 0.57 6.94
N ALA A 332 15.37 -0.52 7.08
CA ALA A 332 16.83 -0.50 6.92
C ALA A 332 17.31 -0.35 5.45
N LEU A 333 16.40 -0.02 4.52
CA LEU A 333 16.75 0.22 3.13
C LEU A 333 17.31 1.64 3.00
N PRO A 334 18.41 1.84 2.25
CA PRO A 334 19.03 3.15 2.13
C PRO A 334 18.03 4.12 1.49
N GLU A 335 17.54 5.08 2.28
CA GLU A 335 16.90 6.26 1.72
C GLU A 335 17.92 6.95 0.82
N SER A 336 17.65 6.97 -0.49
CA SER A 336 18.31 7.92 -1.36
C SER A 336 17.92 9.32 -0.87
N SER A 337 18.82 9.96 -0.12
CA SER A 337 18.70 11.33 0.37
C SER A 337 18.46 12.28 -0.80
N SER A 338 17.20 12.63 -1.05
CA SER A 338 16.86 13.84 -1.80
C SER A 338 16.59 14.95 -0.81
N SER A 339 17.67 15.54 -0.29
CA SER A 339 17.68 16.82 0.41
C SER A 339 18.21 17.87 -0.54
N GLU A 340 17.33 18.41 -1.38
CA GLU A 340 17.50 19.71 -2.03
C GLU A 340 16.44 20.63 -1.41
N ASP A 341 16.91 21.52 -0.53
CA ASP A 341 16.49 22.92 -0.36
C ASP A 341 16.82 23.39 1.07
N ASP A 342 17.98 24.02 1.22
CA ASP A 342 18.18 25.17 2.11
C ASP A 342 19.34 26.00 1.54
N PRO A 343 19.09 27.22 1.02
CA PRO A 343 20.15 28.16 0.70
C PRO A 343 20.43 29.06 1.91
N ALA A 344 21.72 29.18 2.23
CA ALA A 344 22.40 30.20 3.04
C ALA A 344 22.88 29.80 4.45
N ALA A 345 24.16 30.16 4.65
CA ALA A 345 24.93 30.26 5.88
C ALA A 345 25.52 28.96 6.46
N THR A 346 26.68 28.55 5.93
CA THR A 346 27.96 28.69 6.66
C THR A 346 29.10 28.43 5.67
N ALA A 347 29.78 29.51 5.27
CA ALA A 347 31.16 29.43 4.86
C ALA A 347 31.96 29.11 6.12
N ASP A 348 32.61 27.95 6.15
CA ASP A 348 33.99 27.78 6.61
C ASP A 348 34.36 26.30 6.68
N THR A 349 35.60 26.00 6.28
CA THR A 349 36.36 24.76 6.48
C THR A 349 35.92 23.51 5.69
N ALA A 350 36.40 23.43 4.45
CA ALA A 350 36.67 22.17 3.77
C ALA A 350 38.05 22.20 3.10
N GLU A 351 39.11 22.33 3.90
CA GLU A 351 40.44 21.89 3.48
C GLU A 351 40.53 20.37 3.63
N SER A 352 40.38 19.69 2.49
CA SER A 352 41.13 18.51 2.04
C SER A 352 41.75 17.61 3.12
N SER A 353 41.09 16.46 3.38
CA SER A 353 41.68 15.36 4.15
C SER A 353 42.83 14.63 3.45
N SER A 354 43.19 15.02 2.21
CA SER A 354 44.40 14.53 1.53
C SER A 354 45.64 15.39 1.80
N ASP A 355 45.50 16.67 2.16
CA ASP A 355 46.65 17.55 2.43
C ASP A 355 47.20 17.40 3.86
N ARG A 356 46.39 16.90 4.81
CA ARG A 356 46.85 16.63 6.18
C ARG A 356 47.77 15.41 6.31
N LEU A 357 47.68 14.44 5.40
CA LEU A 357 48.60 13.29 5.40
C LEU A 357 49.97 13.65 4.78
N LEU A 358 49.99 14.52 3.76
CA LEU A 358 51.23 14.97 3.12
C LEU A 358 52.00 16.00 3.97
N THR A 359 51.30 16.85 4.73
CA THR A 359 51.94 17.84 5.63
C THR A 359 52.45 17.23 6.93
N ALA A 360 51.87 16.11 7.40
CA ALA A 360 52.37 15.37 8.56
C ALA A 360 53.67 14.61 8.24
N ASP A 361 53.79 14.04 7.04
CA ASP A 361 54.99 13.30 6.60
C ASP A 361 56.17 14.23 6.30
N ALA A 362 55.91 15.42 5.74
CA ALA A 362 56.93 16.44 5.52
C ALA A 362 57.52 16.99 6.84
N ARG A 363 56.69 17.21 7.87
CA ARG A 363 57.16 17.70 9.19
C ARG A 363 57.93 16.64 9.99
N LEU A 364 57.62 15.36 9.82
CA LEU A 364 58.38 14.26 10.43
C LEU A 364 59.77 14.13 9.79
N THR A 365 59.88 14.44 8.50
CA THR A 365 61.15 14.37 7.77
C THR A 365 62.08 15.53 8.12
N GLU A 366 61.56 16.76 8.26
CA GLU A 366 62.37 17.93 8.69
C GLU A 366 62.91 17.79 10.14
N THR A 367 62.08 17.29 11.06
CA THR A 367 62.48 17.11 12.47
C THR A 367 63.51 15.99 12.67
N LEU A 368 63.56 14.97 11.80
CA LEU A 368 64.60 13.95 11.82
C LEU A 368 65.93 14.44 11.24
N THR A 369 65.90 15.38 10.29
CA THR A 369 67.11 16.01 9.75
C THR A 369 67.75 17.04 10.68
N GLU A 370 66.98 17.77 11.48
CA GLU A 370 67.54 18.72 12.48
C GLU A 370 68.17 18.02 13.69
N VAL A 371 67.69 16.83 14.07
CA VAL A 371 68.27 16.05 15.20
C VAL A 371 69.56 15.31 14.80
N ALA A 372 69.83 15.14 13.51
CA ALA A 372 71.06 14.52 13.00
C ALA A 372 72.20 15.53 12.73
N ALA A 373 71.97 16.83 12.97
CA ALA A 373 72.93 17.91 12.71
C ALA A 373 73.41 18.64 13.99
N LEU A 374 73.12 18.10 15.17
CA LEU A 374 73.75 18.41 16.47
C LEU A 374 74.50 17.17 16.96
#